data_AF-A0AA36J179-F1
#
_entry.id   AF-A0AA36J179-F1
#
_cell.length_a   1.000
_cell.length_b   1.000
_cell.length_c   1.000
_cell.angle_alpha   90.00
_cell.angle_beta   90.00
_cell.angle_gamma   90.00
#
_symmetry.space_group_name_H-M   'P 1'
#
loop_
_entity.id
_entity.type
_entity.pdbx_description
1 polymer ?
#
loop_
_entity_poly.entity_id
_entity_poly.type
_entity_poly.pdbx_seq_one_letter_code
_entity_poly.pdbx_strand_id
1 'polypeptide(L)'
;MAQQQATHVWIWDPVDNNSFIHPGENPNNDEALAKQRFVEKVCGPRIARLSKAKLLDRKGTTSMVAREDGSNHEVPMSRVLPWIEGLLVLQEIEDSDSPPAWFTDHFREILEKERIKYAKSVIPGALYVERKLTLQAVTGAKYDLDDHQYNFRREKVNQDEPIPEATDEELAPGFWKIHDITGYMPPWEAFCHQKCGLYQDFYQVRWDRPFLEADYSRVENGCVGVPGATWEPDECLPPHLDALRVREKKLWAKKRKEQELLEVANKAAKRSRSDASLVDSSSPQADKPPPKMARYRRDGKLLIPDMFRSKIGHDFAPEAMDDRSSNIRVGWPRKAEEYPEGFGCAAPPGFCLPGCDCMDDQRPQKPWETVKNWLEDPQRSSEAQASIEHLSAQQRFVRRRGQDHTQTRAAYALAQEVELQIKTALKDVPLSALMDATDQVRIPAVAYLKSGEDYAPVRFELSPTSTARAWATIGPEDGLLKCHVAPATRPATVQVELHYPEACSAVLNLLVTSSERPAWRTGTAGVVAKFQDVQTCPLARNARIVLQEHLSKVYNFDLRAPKEVLFGQWLGCMELLLRMLRSLAMANVVKPEGLSKPPPRAALAR
;
A
#
# COMPACT_ATOMS: atom_id res chain seq x y z
N MET A 1 11.06 40.13 1.22
CA MET A 1 10.49 38.84 1.66
C MET A 1 9.25 39.15 2.47
N ALA A 2 8.06 38.80 1.98
CA ALA A 2 6.83 38.97 2.76
C ALA A 2 6.88 38.00 3.94
N GLN A 3 6.76 38.51 5.17
CA GLN A 3 6.58 37.66 6.35
C GLN A 3 5.29 36.87 6.16
N GLN A 4 5.39 35.58 5.83
CA GLN A 4 4.23 34.68 5.87
C GLN A 4 3.69 34.71 7.30
N GLN A 5 2.42 35.08 7.45
CA GLN A 5 1.76 35.03 8.76
C GLN A 5 1.83 33.60 9.28
N ALA A 6 2.35 33.45 10.50
CA ALA A 6 2.46 32.16 11.17
C ALA A 6 1.07 31.50 11.19
N THR A 7 0.94 30.36 10.51
CA THR A 7 -0.34 29.65 10.40
C THR A 7 -0.43 28.66 11.55
N HIS A 8 -1.51 28.72 12.32
CA HIS A 8 -1.78 27.71 13.37
C HIS A 8 -2.06 26.35 12.73
N VAL A 9 -1.52 25.30 13.34
CA VAL A 9 -1.67 23.90 12.91
C VAL A 9 -1.82 23.02 14.15
N TRP A 10 -2.22 21.77 13.92
CA TRP A 10 -2.13 20.73 14.95
C TRP A 10 -1.05 19.72 14.58
N ILE A 11 -0.50 19.06 15.59
CA ILE A 11 0.47 17.98 15.44
C ILE A 11 -0.12 16.73 16.09
N TRP A 12 -0.04 15.60 15.40
CA TRP A 12 -0.27 14.30 15.99
C TRP A 12 0.92 13.92 16.87
N ASP A 13 0.65 13.73 18.17
CA ASP A 13 1.59 13.22 19.15
C ASP A 13 1.11 11.86 19.68
N PRO A 14 2.02 10.99 20.13
CA PRO A 14 1.62 9.76 20.79
C PRO A 14 0.94 10.09 22.14
N VAL A 15 -0.03 9.27 22.54
CA VAL A 15 -0.68 9.39 23.86
C VAL A 15 0.32 9.06 24.97
N ASP A 16 1.11 8.01 24.75
CA ASP A 16 2.16 7.55 25.67
C ASP A 16 3.56 7.90 25.15
N ASN A 17 4.60 7.68 25.96
CA ASN A 17 6.01 7.87 25.57
C ASN A 17 6.53 6.82 24.55
N ASN A 18 5.62 6.09 23.91
CA ASN A 18 5.96 5.09 22.90
C ASN A 18 6.34 5.74 21.57
N SER A 19 6.89 4.94 20.65
CA SER A 19 7.10 5.37 19.27
C SER A 19 5.78 5.83 18.67
N PHE A 20 5.79 7.02 18.07
CA PHE A 20 4.62 7.53 17.36
C PHE A 20 4.21 6.60 16.22
N ILE A 21 2.91 6.29 16.16
CA ILE A 21 2.28 5.61 15.05
C ILE A 21 1.24 6.57 14.47
N HIS A 22 1.23 6.74 13.16
CA HIS A 22 0.30 7.68 12.55
C HIS A 22 -1.15 7.16 12.72
N PRO A 23 -2.13 8.00 13.09
CA PRO A 23 -3.49 7.55 13.34
C PRO A 23 -4.23 7.06 12.09
N GLY A 24 -3.71 7.32 10.89
CA GLY A 24 -4.18 6.74 9.62
C GLY A 24 -3.34 5.58 9.10
N GLU A 25 -2.37 5.07 9.86
CA GLU A 25 -1.53 3.94 9.42
C GLU A 25 -2.23 2.61 9.70
N ASN A 26 -2.33 1.73 8.70
CA ASN A 26 -2.81 0.36 8.89
C ASN A 26 -1.69 -0.53 9.48
N PRO A 27 -2.01 -1.48 10.39
CA PRO A 27 -1.03 -2.37 11.01
C PRO A 27 -0.59 -3.48 10.03
N ASN A 28 0.05 -3.08 8.93
CA ASN A 28 0.44 -3.99 7.85
C ASN A 28 1.51 -4.97 8.34
N ASN A 29 1.21 -6.27 8.25
CA ASN A 29 2.08 -7.39 8.63
C ASN A 29 2.43 -7.49 10.13
N ASP A 30 1.72 -6.78 11.01
CA ASP A 30 1.86 -6.91 12.47
C ASP A 30 0.53 -7.38 13.09
N GLU A 31 0.39 -8.70 13.22
CA GLU A 31 -0.81 -9.33 13.77
C GLU A 31 -1.09 -8.88 15.22
N ALA A 32 -0.04 -8.62 16.01
CA ALA A 32 -0.20 -8.16 17.38
C ALA A 32 -0.78 -6.74 17.41
N LEU A 33 -0.26 -5.84 16.58
CA LEU A 33 -0.78 -4.47 16.47
C LEU A 33 -2.20 -4.46 15.87
N ALA A 34 -2.49 -5.33 14.90
CA ALA A 34 -3.82 -5.48 14.32
C ALA A 34 -4.83 -5.95 15.37
N LYS A 35 -4.48 -6.99 16.15
CA LYS A 35 -5.30 -7.46 17.27
C LYS A 35 -5.53 -6.35 18.31
N GLN A 36 -4.49 -5.63 18.69
CA GLN A 36 -4.60 -4.52 19.63
C GLN A 36 -5.56 -3.43 19.12
N ARG A 37 -5.47 -3.08 17.84
CA ARG A 37 -6.30 -2.01 17.26
C ARG A 37 -7.74 -2.41 17.04
N PHE A 38 -7.96 -3.54 16.37
CA PHE A 38 -9.28 -3.92 15.88
C PHE A 38 -10.05 -4.81 16.86
N VAL A 39 -9.36 -5.70 17.59
CA VAL A 39 -9.99 -6.58 18.58
C VAL A 39 -10.08 -5.92 19.95
N GLU A 40 -8.98 -5.31 20.42
CA GLU A 40 -8.94 -4.64 21.73
C GLU A 40 -9.42 -3.18 21.69
N LYS A 41 -9.77 -2.69 20.50
CA LYS A 41 -10.30 -1.32 20.27
C LYS A 41 -9.34 -0.24 20.76
N VAL A 42 -8.05 -0.43 20.55
CA VAL A 42 -7.00 0.57 20.81
C VAL A 42 -6.75 1.35 19.51
N CYS A 43 -7.71 2.20 19.15
CA CYS A 43 -7.68 2.99 17.93
C CYS A 43 -8.05 4.46 18.22
N GLY A 44 -7.96 5.32 17.21
CA GLY A 44 -8.44 6.69 17.29
C GLY A 44 -7.79 7.53 18.41
N PRO A 45 -8.59 8.20 19.26
CA PRO A 45 -8.08 9.03 20.37
C PRO A 45 -7.25 8.28 21.42
N ARG A 46 -7.24 6.93 21.38
CA ARG A 46 -6.42 6.11 22.30
C ARG A 46 -4.97 5.94 21.85
N ILE A 47 -4.67 6.14 20.56
CA ILE A 47 -3.32 5.95 20.01
C ILE A 47 -2.60 7.27 19.70
N ALA A 48 -3.35 8.32 19.39
CA ALA A 48 -2.81 9.63 19.07
C ALA A 48 -3.60 10.74 19.76
N ARG A 49 -2.87 11.79 20.17
CA ARG A 49 -3.43 13.04 20.69
C ARG A 49 -3.03 14.21 19.82
N LEU A 50 -3.78 15.30 19.92
CA LEU A 50 -3.48 16.54 19.22
C LEU A 50 -2.70 17.51 20.12
N SER A 51 -1.66 18.11 19.56
CA SER A 51 -0.91 19.21 20.17
C SER A 51 -0.99 20.44 19.28
N LYS A 52 -1.31 21.58 19.89
CA LYS A 52 -1.39 22.85 19.16
C LYS A 52 0.02 23.38 18.84
N ALA A 53 0.18 23.91 17.62
CA ALA A 53 1.44 24.49 17.18
C ALA A 53 1.27 25.63 16.18
N LYS A 54 2.37 26.32 15.87
CA LYS A 54 2.50 27.29 14.79
C LYS A 54 3.44 26.73 13.73
N LEU A 55 3.00 26.69 12.48
CA LEU A 55 3.85 26.31 11.36
C LEU A 55 4.80 27.45 11.03
N LEU A 56 6.11 27.16 11.06
CA LEU A 56 7.17 28.12 10.76
C LEU A 56 7.68 28.00 9.33
N ASP A 57 7.92 26.77 8.87
CA ASP A 57 8.49 26.49 7.54
C ASP A 57 8.08 25.09 7.03
N ARG A 58 8.08 24.92 5.70
CA ARG A 58 7.82 23.64 5.02
C ARG A 58 8.97 23.30 4.09
N LYS A 59 9.63 22.16 4.32
CA LYS A 59 10.75 21.67 3.52
C LYS A 59 10.51 20.24 3.07
N GLY A 60 9.98 20.06 1.85
CA GLY A 60 9.72 18.74 1.29
C GLY A 60 8.75 17.92 2.16
N THR A 61 9.24 16.83 2.75
CA THR A 61 8.45 15.91 3.59
C THR A 61 8.42 16.27 5.08
N THR A 62 9.14 17.32 5.50
CA THR A 62 9.18 17.79 6.89
C THR A 62 8.69 19.23 7.01
N SER A 63 8.24 19.58 8.21
CA SER A 63 7.81 20.93 8.58
C SER A 63 8.46 21.33 9.89
N MET A 64 8.88 22.59 9.96
CA MET A 64 9.33 23.19 11.21
C MET A 64 8.12 23.81 11.91
N VAL A 65 7.89 23.42 13.17
CA VAL A 65 6.73 23.86 13.96
C VAL A 65 7.19 24.36 15.33
N ALA A 66 6.58 25.44 15.81
CA ALA A 66 6.73 25.94 17.17
C ALA A 66 5.55 25.46 18.03
N ARG A 67 5.82 24.67 19.06
CA ARG A 67 4.81 24.23 20.04
C ARG A 67 4.44 25.38 20.99
N GLU A 68 3.38 25.20 21.77
CA GLU A 68 2.93 26.22 22.74
C GLU A 68 3.93 26.50 23.87
N ASP A 69 4.82 25.56 24.18
CA ASP A 69 5.93 25.75 25.13
C ASP A 69 7.09 26.59 24.54
N GLY A 70 6.97 27.04 23.29
CA GLY A 70 7.98 27.82 22.57
C GLY A 70 9.09 26.99 21.94
N SER A 71 9.08 25.67 22.10
CA SER A 71 10.07 24.79 21.48
C SER A 71 9.81 24.59 20.00
N ASN A 72 10.89 24.57 19.21
CA ASN A 72 10.84 24.33 17.77
C ASN A 72 11.17 22.87 17.47
N HIS A 73 10.35 22.21 16.67
CA HIS A 73 10.52 20.82 16.29
C HIS A 73 10.44 20.68 14.78
N GLU A 74 11.30 19.83 14.23
CA GLU A 74 11.10 19.31 12.88
C GLU A 74 10.21 18.08 12.96
N VAL A 75 9.04 18.16 12.32
CA VAL A 75 8.06 17.07 12.30
C VAL A 75 7.80 16.63 10.86
N PRO A 76 7.59 15.33 10.60
CA PRO A 76 7.10 14.88 9.32
C PRO A 76 5.79 15.58 8.96
N MET A 77 5.61 15.96 7.69
CA MET A 77 4.40 16.65 7.21
C MET A 77 3.14 15.81 7.46
N SER A 78 3.29 14.49 7.54
CA SER A 78 2.28 13.52 7.95
C SER A 78 1.63 13.83 9.29
N ARG A 79 2.40 14.35 10.24
CA ARG A 79 1.90 14.65 11.59
C ARG A 79 1.20 15.99 11.65
N VAL A 80 1.31 16.82 10.62
CA VAL A 80 0.79 18.19 10.63
C VAL A 80 -0.63 18.20 10.06
N LEU A 81 -1.57 18.64 10.89
CA LEU A 81 -2.98 18.71 10.54
C LEU A 81 -3.42 20.17 10.33
N PRO A 82 -4.25 20.46 9.30
CA PRO A 82 -4.88 21.77 9.17
C PRO A 82 -5.62 22.19 10.43
N TRP A 83 -5.57 23.48 10.77
CA TRP A 83 -6.22 24.02 11.98
C TRP A 83 -7.68 23.58 12.14
N ILE A 84 -8.46 23.74 11.07
CA ILE A 84 -9.88 23.40 11.07
C ILE A 84 -10.14 21.89 11.21
N GLU A 85 -9.29 21.03 10.65
CA GLU A 85 -9.43 19.58 10.79
C GLU A 85 -9.20 19.15 12.25
N GLY A 86 -8.20 19.72 12.93
CA GLY A 86 -8.00 19.42 14.35
C GLY A 86 -9.12 19.96 15.24
N LEU A 87 -9.72 21.10 14.90
CA LEU A 87 -10.93 21.58 15.59
C LEU A 87 -12.11 20.61 15.43
N LEU A 88 -12.29 20.05 14.23
CA LEU A 88 -13.33 19.05 13.97
C LEU A 88 -13.08 17.75 14.74
N VAL A 89 -11.82 17.29 14.82
CA VAL A 89 -11.44 16.15 15.69
C VAL A 89 -11.79 16.44 17.16
N LEU A 90 -11.40 17.60 17.67
CA LEU A 90 -11.70 17.97 19.06
C LEU A 90 -13.22 18.07 19.32
N GLN A 91 -14.00 18.54 18.34
CA GLN A 91 -15.45 18.57 18.45
C GLN A 91 -16.05 17.15 18.53
N GLU A 92 -15.64 16.23 17.66
CA GLU A 92 -16.13 14.84 17.72
C GLU A 92 -15.70 14.12 19.01
N ILE A 93 -14.52 14.45 19.54
CA ILE A 93 -14.09 13.95 20.84
C ILE A 93 -14.96 14.51 21.97
N GLU A 94 -15.31 15.80 21.91
CA GLU A 94 -16.21 16.42 22.90
C GLU A 94 -17.60 15.79 22.90
N ASP A 95 -18.11 15.46 21.72
CA ASP A 95 -19.44 14.86 21.51
C ASP A 95 -19.46 13.35 21.82
N SER A 96 -18.30 12.72 22.04
CA SER A 96 -18.20 11.30 22.37
C SER A 96 -18.63 10.99 23.82
N ASP A 97 -19.18 9.79 24.04
CA ASP A 97 -19.62 9.34 25.37
C ASP A 97 -18.47 9.21 26.39
N SER A 98 -17.24 9.02 25.90
CA SER A 98 -16.05 8.82 26.73
C SER A 98 -14.83 9.54 26.14
N PRO A 99 -14.73 10.87 26.33
CA PRO A 99 -13.56 11.62 25.88
C PRO A 99 -12.27 11.06 26.51
N PRO A 100 -11.14 11.03 25.79
CA PRO A 100 -9.89 10.51 26.31
C PRO A 100 -9.33 11.43 27.40
N ALA A 101 -8.49 10.89 28.30
CA ALA A 101 -7.94 11.64 29.44
C ALA A 101 -7.10 12.86 29.02
N TRP A 102 -6.54 12.87 27.81
CA TRP A 102 -5.80 14.00 27.28
C TRP A 102 -6.70 15.14 26.78
N PHE A 103 -8.00 14.93 26.61
CA PHE A 103 -8.96 15.97 26.25
C PHE A 103 -9.33 16.81 27.49
N THR A 104 -8.50 17.80 27.79
CA THR A 104 -8.61 18.68 28.96
C THR A 104 -9.48 19.91 28.71
N ASP A 105 -9.78 20.67 29.77
CA ASP A 105 -10.51 21.95 29.68
C ASP A 105 -9.84 22.97 28.76
N HIS A 106 -8.51 22.89 28.61
CA HIS A 106 -7.77 23.70 27.65
C HIS A 106 -8.29 23.55 26.21
N PHE A 107 -8.59 22.31 25.76
CA PHE A 107 -9.14 22.09 24.43
C PHE A 107 -10.59 22.57 24.30
N ARG A 108 -11.39 22.44 25.37
CA ARG A 108 -12.75 23.00 25.43
C ARG A 108 -12.73 24.51 25.29
N GLU A 109 -11.81 25.19 25.97
CA GLU A 109 -11.62 26.63 25.83
C GLU A 109 -11.23 27.04 24.41
N ILE A 110 -10.36 26.27 23.74
CA ILE A 110 -10.01 26.52 22.34
C ILE A 110 -11.25 26.35 21.45
N LEU A 111 -12.00 25.26 21.61
CA LEU A 111 -13.22 25.02 20.85
C LEU A 111 -14.24 26.15 21.04
N GLU A 112 -14.46 26.59 22.28
CA GLU A 112 -15.41 27.66 22.58
C GLU A 112 -14.96 28.99 21.96
N LYS A 113 -13.67 29.34 22.09
CA LYS A 113 -13.11 30.54 21.44
C LYS A 113 -13.30 30.52 19.92
N GLU A 114 -13.10 29.36 19.27
CA GLU A 114 -13.29 29.23 17.83
C GLU A 114 -14.77 29.23 17.44
N ARG A 115 -15.65 28.57 18.21
CA ARG A 115 -17.11 28.60 18.01
C ARG A 115 -17.69 30.02 18.08
N ILE A 116 -17.17 30.86 18.96
CA ILE A 116 -17.53 32.28 19.05
C ILE A 116 -17.14 33.03 17.76
N LYS A 117 -15.95 32.76 17.19
CA LYS A 117 -15.50 33.40 15.94
C LYS A 117 -16.39 33.08 14.75
N TYR A 118 -16.92 31.87 14.66
CA TYR A 118 -17.78 31.46 13.55
C TYR A 118 -19.21 32.01 13.63
N ALA A 119 -19.55 32.84 14.63
CA ALA A 119 -20.87 33.44 14.90
C ALA A 119 -22.03 32.45 15.11
N LYS A 120 -21.82 31.16 14.82
CA LYS A 120 -22.82 30.09 14.76
C LYS A 120 -22.69 29.07 15.88
N SER A 121 -21.74 29.22 16.81
CA SER A 121 -21.54 28.28 17.92
C SER A 121 -21.26 26.82 17.50
N VAL A 122 -20.90 26.59 16.22
CA VAL A 122 -20.60 25.30 15.60
C VAL A 122 -19.45 25.51 14.61
N ILE A 123 -18.49 24.59 14.57
CA ILE A 123 -17.39 24.62 13.60
C ILE A 123 -17.91 24.06 12.27
N PRO A 124 -17.75 24.77 11.14
CA PRO A 124 -18.45 24.44 9.90
C PRO A 124 -17.79 23.28 9.14
N GLY A 125 -18.04 22.04 9.58
CA GLY A 125 -17.51 20.82 8.98
C GLY A 125 -18.05 20.59 7.56
N ALA A 126 -19.35 20.83 7.35
CA ALA A 126 -19.97 20.73 6.03
C ALA A 126 -19.28 21.62 5.00
N LEU A 127 -19.06 22.89 5.33
CA LEU A 127 -18.39 23.85 4.46
C LEU A 127 -16.93 23.46 4.16
N TYR A 128 -16.26 22.85 5.13
CA TYR A 128 -14.90 22.35 4.94
C TYR A 128 -14.86 21.22 3.92
N VAL A 129 -15.77 20.24 4.02
CA VAL A 129 -15.88 19.15 3.04
C VAL A 129 -16.22 19.70 1.65
N GLU A 130 -17.22 20.59 1.54
CA GLU A 130 -17.60 21.22 0.27
C GLU A 130 -16.40 21.91 -0.42
N ARG A 131 -15.56 22.63 0.34
CA ARG A 131 -14.48 23.45 -0.22
C ARG A 131 -13.16 22.73 -0.39
N LYS A 132 -12.85 21.75 0.45
CA LYS A 132 -11.51 21.16 0.55
C LYS A 132 -11.48 19.66 0.28
N LEU A 133 -12.47 18.91 0.74
CA LEU A 133 -12.44 17.45 0.67
C LEU A 133 -13.35 16.86 -0.42
N THR A 134 -14.17 17.67 -1.10
CA THR A 134 -15.11 17.14 -2.11
C THR A 134 -14.40 16.41 -3.25
N LEU A 135 -13.25 16.92 -3.71
CA LEU A 135 -12.45 16.31 -4.78
C LEU A 135 -11.15 15.69 -4.29
N GLN A 136 -10.86 15.79 -3.00
CA GLN A 136 -9.62 15.33 -2.40
C GLN A 136 -9.95 14.32 -1.34
N ALA A 137 -9.28 13.17 -1.35
CA ALA A 137 -9.41 12.20 -0.27
C ALA A 137 -8.27 12.35 0.75
N VAL A 138 -8.60 12.20 2.03
CA VAL A 138 -7.60 11.95 3.07
C VAL A 138 -7.41 10.45 3.16
N THR A 139 -6.20 9.98 2.90
CA THR A 139 -5.85 8.57 2.83
C THR A 139 -5.03 8.17 4.05
N GLY A 140 -4.70 6.87 4.15
CA GLY A 140 -3.77 6.39 5.16
C GLY A 140 -2.37 6.99 5.04
N ALA A 141 -1.47 6.54 5.92
CA ALA A 141 -0.12 7.10 6.00
C ALA A 141 0.65 6.99 4.68
N LYS A 142 0.43 5.90 3.95
CA LYS A 142 1.00 5.62 2.62
C LYS A 142 0.01 4.75 1.87
N TYR A 143 -0.25 5.05 0.61
CA TYR A 143 -0.92 4.13 -0.30
C TYR A 143 -0.20 4.13 -1.64
N ASP A 144 -0.15 2.95 -2.27
CA ASP A 144 0.51 2.74 -3.55
C ASP A 144 -0.57 2.60 -4.63
N LEU A 145 -0.53 3.46 -5.65
CA LEU A 145 -1.40 3.40 -6.82
C LEU A 145 -0.54 3.53 -8.06
N ASP A 146 -0.63 2.56 -8.99
CA ASP A 146 0.09 2.56 -10.27
C ASP A 146 1.60 2.85 -10.14
N ASP A 147 2.28 2.12 -9.25
CA ASP A 147 3.71 2.27 -8.90
C ASP A 147 4.12 3.61 -8.26
N HIS A 148 3.15 4.48 -7.95
CA HIS A 148 3.36 5.74 -7.25
C HIS A 148 2.91 5.63 -5.79
N GLN A 149 3.81 5.99 -4.88
CA GLN A 149 3.49 6.09 -3.46
C GLN A 149 2.98 7.49 -3.16
N TYR A 150 1.73 7.56 -2.76
CA TYR A 150 1.08 8.79 -2.32
C TYR A 150 1.08 8.84 -0.79
N ASN A 151 1.16 10.06 -0.27
CA ASN A 151 1.28 10.32 1.16
C ASN A 151 0.10 11.18 1.62
N PHE A 152 -0.72 10.64 2.53
CA PHE A 152 -1.79 11.30 3.31
C PHE A 152 -3.01 11.82 2.55
N ARG A 153 -2.86 12.24 1.29
CA ARG A 153 -3.96 12.73 0.48
C ARG A 153 -3.83 12.32 -0.98
N ARG A 154 -4.95 11.89 -1.56
CA ARG A 154 -5.06 11.67 -3.00
C ARG A 154 -5.10 12.98 -3.75
N GLU A 155 -4.62 12.97 -4.99
CA GLU A 155 -4.76 14.12 -5.89
C GLU A 155 -6.23 14.41 -6.19
N LYS A 156 -6.49 15.59 -6.75
CA LYS A 156 -7.86 15.99 -7.06
C LYS A 156 -8.42 15.11 -8.16
N VAL A 157 -9.53 14.46 -7.88
CA VAL A 157 -10.32 13.71 -8.86
C VAL A 157 -10.81 14.67 -9.95
N ASN A 158 -10.72 14.24 -11.21
CA ASN A 158 -11.30 14.97 -12.34
C ASN A 158 -12.84 14.85 -12.30
N GLN A 159 -13.57 15.96 -12.25
CA GLN A 159 -15.03 15.96 -12.06
C GLN A 159 -15.81 15.40 -13.27
N ASP A 160 -15.17 15.34 -14.44
CA ASP A 160 -15.83 15.06 -15.71
C ASP A 160 -15.80 13.58 -16.10
N GLU A 161 -15.27 12.70 -15.24
CA GLU A 161 -15.33 11.27 -15.50
C GLU A 161 -16.77 10.76 -15.29
N PRO A 162 -17.42 10.21 -16.33
CA PRO A 162 -18.74 9.63 -16.19
C PRO A 162 -18.66 8.47 -15.19
N ILE A 163 -19.71 8.30 -14.37
CA ILE A 163 -19.86 7.09 -13.57
C ILE A 163 -19.82 5.93 -14.57
N PRO A 164 -18.87 4.99 -14.46
CA PRO A 164 -18.84 3.84 -15.36
C PRO A 164 -20.21 3.16 -15.28
N GLU A 165 -20.91 3.06 -16.41
CA GLU A 165 -22.04 2.16 -16.48
C GLU A 165 -21.50 0.78 -16.14
N ALA A 166 -22.14 0.09 -15.19
CA ALA A 166 -21.74 -1.25 -14.83
C ALA A 166 -21.89 -2.13 -16.07
N THR A 167 -20.81 -2.30 -16.81
CA THR A 167 -20.79 -3.28 -17.89
C THR A 167 -20.94 -4.64 -17.22
N ASP A 168 -21.88 -5.44 -17.70
CA ASP A 168 -22.05 -6.84 -17.29
C ASP A 168 -20.87 -7.72 -17.75
N GLU A 169 -19.70 -7.12 -18.01
CA GLU A 169 -18.48 -7.87 -18.24
C GLU A 169 -18.22 -8.72 -17.00
N GLU A 170 -18.19 -10.04 -17.22
CA GLU A 170 -17.87 -11.02 -16.20
C GLU A 170 -16.50 -10.66 -15.62
N LEU A 171 -16.51 -10.07 -14.41
CA LEU A 171 -15.32 -9.90 -13.62
C LEU A 171 -14.61 -11.25 -13.53
N ALA A 172 -13.29 -11.22 -13.67
CA ALA A 172 -12.49 -12.42 -13.51
C ALA A 172 -12.89 -13.14 -12.19
N PRO A 173 -12.99 -14.48 -12.20
CA PRO A 173 -13.38 -15.24 -11.00
C PRO A 173 -12.51 -14.85 -9.80
N GLY A 174 -13.14 -14.49 -8.67
CA GLY A 174 -12.46 -14.13 -7.42
C GLY A 174 -12.35 -12.63 -7.11
N PHE A 175 -12.83 -11.75 -8.00
CA PHE A 175 -12.94 -10.32 -7.70
C PHE A 175 -14.30 -9.98 -7.08
N TRP A 176 -14.28 -9.11 -6.07
CA TRP A 176 -15.47 -8.62 -5.38
C TRP A 176 -16.00 -7.41 -6.16
N LYS A 177 -17.27 -7.47 -6.57
CA LYS A 177 -17.94 -6.34 -7.22
C LYS A 177 -18.54 -5.43 -6.15
N ILE A 178 -18.33 -4.13 -6.30
CA ILE A 178 -18.99 -3.11 -5.49
C ILE A 178 -20.29 -2.74 -6.19
N HIS A 179 -21.41 -2.91 -5.48
CA HIS A 179 -22.73 -2.57 -5.99
C HIS A 179 -22.97 -1.06 -5.94
N ASP A 180 -22.67 -0.44 -4.80
CA ASP A 180 -22.84 1.00 -4.61
C ASP A 180 -21.98 1.53 -3.45
N ILE A 181 -21.83 2.85 -3.40
CA ILE A 181 -21.31 3.57 -2.23
C ILE A 181 -22.47 4.41 -1.67
N THR A 182 -22.93 4.08 -0.46
CA THR A 182 -24.17 4.63 0.10
C THR A 182 -23.96 5.62 1.25
N GLY A 183 -22.71 5.90 1.58
CA GLY A 183 -22.38 6.81 2.66
C GLY A 183 -20.91 7.22 2.67
N TYR A 184 -20.65 8.32 3.35
CA TYR A 184 -19.32 8.90 3.55
C TYR A 184 -19.14 9.28 5.01
N MET A 185 -17.95 9.04 5.54
CA MET A 185 -17.52 9.40 6.88
C MET A 185 -16.18 10.15 6.78
N PRO A 186 -16.12 11.44 7.14
CA PRO A 186 -14.90 12.22 7.07
C PRO A 186 -13.88 11.77 8.14
N PRO A 187 -12.60 12.20 8.02
CA PRO A 187 -11.51 11.64 8.81
C PRO A 187 -11.64 11.86 10.31
N TRP A 188 -12.22 12.99 10.74
CA TRP A 188 -12.43 13.30 12.15
C TRP A 188 -13.53 12.44 12.79
N GLU A 189 -14.59 12.12 12.04
CA GLU A 189 -15.62 11.17 12.49
C GLU A 189 -15.06 9.75 12.49
N ALA A 190 -14.34 9.35 11.44
CA ALA A 190 -13.72 8.04 11.33
C ALA A 190 -12.71 7.77 12.45
N PHE A 191 -11.93 8.78 12.82
CA PHE A 191 -10.99 8.70 13.94
C PHE A 191 -11.69 8.39 15.27
N CYS A 192 -12.88 8.95 15.51
CA CYS A 192 -13.65 8.71 16.73
C CYS A 192 -14.60 7.49 16.61
N HIS A 193 -14.79 6.94 15.41
CA HIS A 193 -15.69 5.83 15.17
C HIS A 193 -15.15 4.51 15.74
N GLN A 194 -16.00 3.77 16.48
CA GLN A 194 -15.58 2.56 17.20
C GLN A 194 -15.07 1.42 16.31
N LYS A 195 -15.50 1.37 15.05
CA LYS A 195 -15.14 0.33 14.09
C LYS A 195 -14.07 0.75 13.08
N CYS A 196 -13.93 2.06 12.83
CA CYS A 196 -12.98 2.57 11.84
C CYS A 196 -11.69 2.97 12.55
N GLY A 197 -11.78 3.88 13.52
CA GLY A 197 -10.69 4.20 14.45
C GLY A 197 -9.42 4.76 13.81
N LEU A 198 -9.49 5.19 12.55
CA LEU A 198 -8.36 5.66 11.76
C LEU A 198 -8.65 7.04 11.19
N TYR A 199 -7.62 7.90 11.15
CA TYR A 199 -7.74 9.25 10.57
C TYR A 199 -7.58 9.19 9.04
N GLN A 200 -8.66 8.83 8.34
CA GLN A 200 -8.78 8.85 6.87
C GLN A 200 -10.25 8.88 6.44
N ASP A 201 -10.52 9.16 5.17
CA ASP A 201 -11.86 9.09 4.61
C ASP A 201 -12.34 7.62 4.57
N PHE A 202 -13.57 7.39 5.03
CA PHE A 202 -14.25 6.10 4.91
C PHE A 202 -15.53 6.25 4.11
N TYR A 203 -15.89 5.19 3.40
CA TYR A 203 -17.14 5.11 2.66
C TYR A 203 -17.89 3.84 3.01
N GLN A 204 -19.21 3.95 3.06
CA GLN A 204 -20.08 2.80 3.25
C GLN A 204 -20.25 2.11 1.90
N VAL A 205 -19.54 1.01 1.70
CA VAL A 205 -19.55 0.21 0.49
C VAL A 205 -20.61 -0.87 0.63
N ARG A 206 -21.49 -0.97 -0.36
CA ARG A 206 -22.42 -2.08 -0.50
C ARG A 206 -21.86 -3.06 -1.52
N TRP A 207 -21.58 -4.28 -1.08
CA TRP A 207 -21.04 -5.34 -1.92
C TRP A 207 -22.12 -5.91 -2.84
N ASP A 208 -21.73 -6.31 -4.04
CA ASP A 208 -22.65 -6.99 -4.98
C ASP A 208 -22.85 -8.46 -4.60
N ARG A 209 -23.72 -9.15 -5.35
CA ARG A 209 -23.98 -10.58 -5.16
C ARG A 209 -22.69 -11.41 -5.26
N PRO A 210 -22.56 -12.47 -4.43
CA PRO A 210 -23.55 -13.01 -3.49
C PRO A 210 -23.61 -12.28 -2.13
N PHE A 211 -22.81 -11.24 -1.91
CA PHE A 211 -22.61 -10.60 -0.61
C PHE A 211 -23.62 -9.50 -0.28
N LEU A 212 -24.43 -9.09 -1.26
CA LEU A 212 -25.43 -8.02 -1.14
C LEU A 212 -26.41 -8.19 0.03
N GLU A 213 -26.69 -9.43 0.43
CA GLU A 213 -27.65 -9.77 1.49
C GLU A 213 -26.96 -10.25 2.78
N ALA A 214 -25.63 -10.34 2.81
CA ALA A 214 -24.89 -10.82 3.96
C ALA A 214 -24.97 -9.83 5.13
N ASP A 215 -25.17 -10.32 6.36
CA ASP A 215 -25.12 -9.49 7.56
C ASP A 215 -23.68 -9.30 8.03
N TYR A 216 -23.12 -8.14 7.70
CA TYR A 216 -21.79 -7.72 8.13
C TYR A 216 -21.78 -7.03 9.50
N SER A 217 -22.90 -6.87 10.20
CA SER A 217 -22.96 -6.10 11.46
C SER A 217 -21.94 -6.55 12.53
N ARG A 218 -21.51 -7.82 12.49
CA ARG A 218 -20.55 -8.43 13.42
C ARG A 218 -19.09 -8.36 12.97
N VAL A 219 -18.80 -8.04 11.72
CA VAL A 219 -17.42 -7.88 11.27
C VAL A 219 -16.85 -6.54 11.73
N GLU A 220 -15.51 -6.48 11.79
CA GLU A 220 -14.71 -5.34 12.26
C GLU A 220 -15.22 -4.00 11.72
N ASN A 221 -15.33 -3.90 10.39
CA ASN A 221 -15.72 -2.69 9.69
C ASN A 221 -17.20 -2.68 9.26
N GLY A 222 -18.00 -3.62 9.72
CA GLY A 222 -19.36 -3.81 9.21
C GLY A 222 -20.35 -2.74 9.64
N CYS A 223 -21.33 -2.44 8.78
CA CYS A 223 -22.36 -1.45 9.06
C CYS A 223 -23.57 -2.06 9.78
N VAL A 224 -24.00 -1.45 10.88
CA VAL A 224 -25.23 -1.88 11.57
C VAL A 224 -26.44 -1.40 10.78
N GLY A 225 -27.36 -2.31 10.46
CA GLY A 225 -28.65 -1.98 9.84
C GLY A 225 -28.64 -1.83 8.31
N VAL A 226 -27.50 -2.07 7.65
CA VAL A 226 -27.40 -2.06 6.18
C VAL A 226 -26.81 -3.39 5.71
N PRO A 227 -27.66 -4.36 5.30
CA PRO A 227 -27.20 -5.63 4.77
C PRO A 227 -26.27 -5.46 3.56
N GLY A 228 -25.25 -6.30 3.50
CA GLY A 228 -24.24 -6.29 2.46
C GLY A 228 -23.29 -5.08 2.50
N ALA A 229 -23.26 -4.30 3.58
CA ALA A 229 -22.44 -3.10 3.66
C ALA A 229 -21.36 -3.12 4.76
N THR A 230 -20.19 -2.57 4.41
CA THR A 230 -19.04 -2.35 5.29
C THR A 230 -18.50 -0.92 5.11
N TRP A 231 -17.77 -0.43 6.11
CA TRP A 231 -17.01 0.81 6.02
C TRP A 231 -15.62 0.51 5.47
N GLU A 232 -15.33 0.99 4.27
CA GLU A 232 -14.03 0.80 3.63
C GLU A 232 -13.26 2.12 3.58
N PRO A 233 -11.95 2.10 3.85
CA PRO A 233 -11.12 3.28 3.70
C PRO A 233 -10.96 3.67 2.23
N ASP A 234 -10.72 4.94 1.94
CA ASP A 234 -10.59 5.47 0.57
C ASP A 234 -9.54 4.71 -0.28
N GLU A 235 -8.45 4.27 0.36
CA GLU A 235 -7.35 3.56 -0.28
C GLU A 235 -7.71 2.14 -0.76
N CYS A 236 -8.79 1.56 -0.24
CA CYS A 236 -9.30 0.26 -0.69
C CYS A 236 -10.29 0.39 -1.87
N LEU A 237 -10.62 1.61 -2.29
CA LEU A 237 -11.60 1.84 -3.35
C LEU A 237 -10.94 2.14 -4.69
N PRO A 238 -11.30 1.40 -5.75
CA PRO A 238 -10.68 1.58 -7.06
C PRO A 238 -11.00 2.97 -7.65
N PRO A 239 -10.08 3.55 -8.45
CA PRO A 239 -10.26 4.88 -9.04
C PRO A 239 -11.56 5.08 -9.82
N HIS A 240 -12.05 4.05 -10.52
CA HIS A 240 -13.27 4.15 -11.32
C HIS A 240 -14.55 4.43 -10.50
N LEU A 241 -14.50 4.33 -9.16
CA LEU A 241 -15.60 4.68 -8.25
C LEU A 241 -15.50 6.12 -7.72
N ASP A 242 -14.58 6.94 -8.22
CA ASP A 242 -14.38 8.31 -7.79
C ASP A 242 -15.64 9.18 -7.90
N ALA A 243 -16.42 9.01 -8.97
CA ALA A 243 -17.68 9.72 -9.14
C ALA A 243 -18.70 9.39 -8.03
N LEU A 244 -18.77 8.13 -7.57
CA LEU A 244 -19.62 7.71 -6.45
C LEU A 244 -19.12 8.28 -5.12
N ARG A 245 -17.80 8.30 -4.90
CA ARG A 245 -17.20 8.94 -3.72
C ARG A 245 -17.54 10.43 -3.63
N VAL A 246 -17.39 11.15 -4.73
CA VAL A 246 -17.71 12.59 -4.81
C VAL A 246 -19.21 12.82 -4.57
N ARG A 247 -20.08 11.94 -5.08
CA ARG A 247 -21.53 11.98 -4.83
C ARG A 247 -21.82 11.90 -3.33
N GLU A 248 -21.30 10.89 -2.65
CA GLU A 248 -21.57 10.69 -1.21
C GLU A 248 -20.97 11.79 -0.34
N LYS A 249 -19.80 12.33 -0.70
CA LYS A 249 -19.23 13.51 -0.03
C LYS A 249 -20.15 14.73 -0.10
N LYS A 250 -20.75 14.99 -1.28
CA LYS A 250 -21.72 16.09 -1.46
C LYS A 250 -23.00 15.85 -0.68
N LEU A 251 -23.52 14.61 -0.66
CA LEU A 251 -24.71 14.24 0.10
C LEU A 251 -24.49 14.40 1.61
N TRP A 252 -23.35 13.91 2.13
CA TRP A 252 -22.97 14.10 3.52
C TRP A 252 -22.85 15.58 3.87
N ALA A 253 -22.17 16.38 3.04
CA ALA A 253 -21.99 17.80 3.33
C ALA A 253 -23.31 18.56 3.37
N LYS A 254 -24.25 18.24 2.45
CA LYS A 254 -25.61 18.77 2.47
C LYS A 254 -26.33 18.41 3.77
N LYS A 255 -26.35 17.11 4.14
CA LYS A 255 -27.00 16.64 5.36
C LYS A 255 -26.40 17.27 6.62
N ARG A 256 -25.08 17.34 6.72
CA ARG A 256 -24.38 17.94 7.87
C ARG A 256 -24.67 19.44 7.97
N LYS A 257 -24.73 20.16 6.85
CA LYS A 257 -25.10 21.59 6.82
C LYS A 257 -26.51 21.83 7.37
N GLU A 258 -27.46 20.98 7.03
CA GLU A 258 -28.83 21.03 7.57
C GLU A 258 -28.84 20.78 9.09
N GLN A 259 -28.05 19.81 9.57
CA GLN A 259 -27.88 19.55 11.02
C GLN A 259 -27.23 20.73 11.74
N GLU A 260 -26.13 21.27 11.22
CA GLU A 260 -25.44 22.44 11.79
C GLU A 260 -26.39 23.65 11.90
N LEU A 261 -27.24 23.89 10.89
CA LEU A 261 -28.25 24.94 10.93
C LEU A 261 -29.32 24.70 12.00
N LEU A 262 -29.76 23.45 12.16
CA LEU A 262 -30.73 23.08 13.19
C LEU A 262 -30.14 23.24 14.60
N GLU A 263 -28.88 22.88 14.81
CA GLU A 263 -28.17 23.08 16.07
C GLU A 263 -28.02 24.56 16.43
N VAL A 264 -27.68 25.40 15.45
CA VAL A 264 -27.62 26.85 15.61
C VAL A 264 -28.98 27.39 16.03
N ALA A 265 -30.05 26.99 15.33
CA ALA A 265 -31.42 27.42 15.64
C ALA A 265 -31.85 26.96 17.06
N ASN A 266 -31.53 25.73 17.44
CA ASN A 266 -31.83 25.19 18.77
C ASN A 266 -31.06 25.92 19.89
N LYS A 267 -29.77 26.25 19.68
CA LYS A 267 -28.97 27.03 20.63
C LYS A 267 -29.50 28.46 20.76
N ALA A 268 -29.87 29.10 19.66
CA ALA A 268 -30.50 30.43 19.67
C ALA A 268 -31.83 30.42 20.44
N ALA A 269 -32.68 29.41 20.22
CA ALA A 269 -33.96 29.25 20.92
C ALA A 269 -33.80 28.96 22.42
N LYS A 270 -32.73 28.26 22.82
CA LYS A 270 -32.42 28.05 24.25
C LYS A 270 -31.98 29.33 24.94
N ARG A 271 -31.16 30.17 24.28
CA ARG A 271 -30.70 31.46 24.81
C ARG A 271 -31.86 32.45 25.01
N SER A 272 -32.81 32.51 24.06
CA SER A 272 -33.97 33.38 24.23
C SER A 272 -34.90 32.95 25.38
N ARG A 273 -34.95 31.65 25.71
CA ARG A 273 -35.71 31.14 26.87
C ARG A 273 -35.03 31.43 28.21
N SER A 274 -33.69 31.33 28.29
CA SER A 274 -32.96 31.62 29.54
C SER A 274 -33.07 33.10 29.91
N ASP A 275 -33.01 34.00 28.93
CA ASP A 275 -33.10 35.44 29.19
C ASP A 275 -34.52 35.85 29.63
N ALA A 276 -35.56 35.17 29.14
CA ALA A 276 -36.93 35.40 29.58
C ALA A 276 -37.19 34.89 31.03
N SER A 277 -36.47 33.85 31.48
CA SER A 277 -36.66 33.24 32.81
C SER A 277 -36.00 33.99 33.97
N LEU A 278 -35.12 34.94 33.69
CA LEU A 278 -34.43 35.76 34.70
C LEU A 278 -35.25 36.96 35.21
N VAL A 279 -36.46 37.18 34.69
CA VAL A 279 -37.29 38.35 35.04
C VAL A 279 -38.36 38.03 36.11
N ASP A 280 -38.55 36.76 36.52
CA ASP A 280 -39.67 36.39 37.41
C ASP A 280 -39.31 35.47 38.61
N SER A 281 -38.12 35.64 39.18
CA SER A 281 -37.71 34.89 40.38
C SER A 281 -38.01 35.66 41.68
N SER A 282 -39.29 35.68 42.07
CA SER A 282 -39.75 36.04 43.42
C SER A 282 -40.49 34.89 44.13
N SER A 283 -40.29 33.64 43.71
CA SER A 283 -40.91 32.47 44.34
C SER A 283 -39.93 31.67 45.23
N PRO A 284 -40.35 31.25 46.44
CA PRO A 284 -39.50 30.60 47.44
C PRO A 284 -39.07 29.17 47.06
N GLN A 285 -37.78 28.87 47.28
CA GLN A 285 -37.12 27.59 47.00
C GLN A 285 -37.69 26.44 47.84
N ALA A 286 -38.15 25.38 47.17
CA ALA A 286 -38.40 24.07 47.77
C ALA A 286 -37.17 23.16 47.62
N ASP A 287 -36.83 22.46 48.70
CA ASP A 287 -35.64 21.63 48.88
C ASP A 287 -35.48 20.50 47.85
N LYS A 288 -34.30 20.43 47.22
CA LYS A 288 -33.92 19.32 46.34
C LYS A 288 -33.30 18.18 47.16
N PRO A 289 -33.66 16.90 46.91
CA PRO A 289 -33.11 15.77 47.63
C PRO A 289 -31.66 15.44 47.22
N PRO A 290 -30.85 14.85 48.12
CA PRO A 290 -29.43 14.63 47.91
C PRO A 290 -29.11 13.51 46.89
N PRO A 291 -27.98 13.62 46.16
CA PRO A 291 -27.58 12.65 45.14
C PRO A 291 -27.17 11.30 45.76
N LYS A 292 -27.68 10.21 45.18
CA LYS A 292 -27.36 8.83 45.58
C LYS A 292 -25.93 8.47 45.12
N MET A 293 -25.07 8.12 46.07
CA MET A 293 -23.71 7.64 45.81
C MET A 293 -23.70 6.19 45.33
N ALA A 294 -23.07 5.93 44.17
CA ALA A 294 -22.69 4.60 43.73
C ALA A 294 -21.39 4.15 44.43
N ARG A 295 -21.52 3.51 45.59
CA ARG A 295 -20.46 2.70 46.20
C ARG A 295 -21.02 1.29 46.42
N TYR A 296 -20.18 0.27 46.21
CA TYR A 296 -20.43 -1.18 46.35
C TYR A 296 -20.81 -1.95 45.08
N ARG A 297 -19.80 -2.29 44.26
CA ARG A 297 -19.67 -3.62 43.61
C ARG A 297 -18.20 -3.98 43.38
N ARG A 298 -17.50 -4.42 44.44
CA ARG A 298 -16.34 -5.33 44.35
C ARG A 298 -16.47 -6.30 45.52
N ASP A 299 -16.46 -7.59 45.22
CA ASP A 299 -16.81 -8.72 46.10
C ASP A 299 -15.67 -9.19 46.99
N GLY A 300 -14.55 -8.45 47.05
CA GLY A 300 -13.51 -8.63 48.07
C GLY A 300 -12.78 -9.97 48.05
N LYS A 301 -13.00 -10.83 47.04
CA LYS A 301 -12.29 -12.10 46.92
C LYS A 301 -10.86 -11.86 46.43
N LEU A 302 -9.90 -12.40 47.16
CA LEU A 302 -8.48 -12.28 46.88
C LEU A 302 -8.13 -13.02 45.57
N LEU A 303 -7.44 -12.35 44.64
CA LEU A 303 -6.89 -12.87 43.37
C LEU A 303 -5.75 -13.91 43.55
N ILE A 304 -5.68 -14.56 44.71
CA ILE A 304 -4.61 -15.49 45.09
C ILE A 304 -4.61 -16.82 44.30
N PRO A 305 -5.75 -17.37 43.80
CA PRO A 305 -5.73 -18.65 43.06
C PRO A 305 -4.93 -18.62 41.75
N ASP A 306 -4.77 -17.43 41.13
CA ASP A 306 -4.09 -17.28 39.83
C ASP A 306 -2.59 -16.99 39.93
N MET A 307 -2.07 -16.70 41.13
CA MET A 307 -0.70 -16.19 41.29
C MET A 307 0.38 -17.24 41.63
N PHE A 308 0.02 -18.49 41.94
CA PHE A 308 1.01 -19.52 42.31
C PHE A 308 0.69 -20.91 41.77
N ARG A 309 1.02 -21.15 40.49
CA ARG A 309 1.19 -22.50 39.92
C ARG A 309 2.52 -22.66 39.19
N SER A 310 3.61 -22.16 39.78
CA SER A 310 4.99 -22.35 39.30
C SER A 310 5.56 -23.77 39.52
N LYS A 311 4.73 -24.74 39.95
CA LYS A 311 5.11 -26.15 40.16
C LYS A 311 4.29 -27.15 39.32
N ILE A 312 3.42 -26.67 38.43
CA ILE A 312 2.64 -27.54 37.55
C ILE A 312 3.25 -27.37 36.15
N GLY A 313 3.70 -28.47 35.53
CA GLY A 313 4.11 -28.47 34.12
C GLY A 313 2.99 -27.93 33.23
N HIS A 314 3.31 -27.51 32.00
CA HIS A 314 2.35 -26.76 31.18
C HIS A 314 1.07 -27.55 30.87
N ASP A 315 1.12 -28.89 30.94
CA ASP A 315 -0.08 -29.73 30.96
C ASP A 315 -0.36 -30.37 32.33
N PHE A 316 -1.64 -30.33 32.71
CA PHE A 316 -2.22 -31.20 33.73
C PHE A 316 -1.72 -32.63 33.49
N ALA A 317 -1.19 -33.27 34.53
CA ALA A 317 -0.59 -34.62 34.47
C ALA A 317 -1.35 -35.53 33.48
N PRO A 318 -0.68 -36.07 32.45
CA PRO A 318 -1.37 -36.87 31.44
C PRO A 318 -2.01 -38.07 32.14
N GLU A 319 -3.35 -38.14 32.09
CA GLU A 319 -4.08 -39.36 32.38
C GLU A 319 -3.49 -40.44 31.49
N ALA A 320 -2.80 -41.41 32.10
CA ALA A 320 -2.14 -42.58 31.51
C ALA A 320 -1.94 -42.48 29.99
N MET A 321 -0.78 -41.96 29.55
CA MET A 321 -0.39 -41.97 28.14
C MET A 321 -0.60 -43.38 27.57
N ASP A 322 -1.51 -43.49 26.62
CA ASP A 322 -1.76 -44.71 25.85
C ASP A 322 -0.43 -45.15 25.21
N ASP A 323 -0.02 -46.41 25.39
CA ASP A 323 1.33 -46.92 25.04
C ASP A 323 1.75 -46.62 23.59
N ARG A 324 0.80 -46.30 22.71
CA ARG A 324 1.02 -45.95 21.30
C ARG A 324 1.84 -44.68 21.08
N SER A 325 1.77 -43.67 21.95
CA SER A 325 2.55 -42.43 21.78
C SER A 325 3.97 -42.51 22.32
N SER A 326 4.29 -43.54 23.10
CA SER A 326 5.63 -43.73 23.69
C SER A 326 6.71 -43.93 22.61
N ASN A 327 6.37 -44.60 21.49
CA ASN A 327 7.31 -44.93 20.41
C ASN A 327 7.69 -43.74 19.52
N ILE A 328 6.82 -42.73 19.34
CA ILE A 328 7.10 -41.57 18.46
C ILE A 328 8.25 -40.72 19.04
N ARG A 329 8.41 -40.75 20.37
CA ARG A 329 9.42 -39.96 21.10
C ARG A 329 10.75 -40.71 21.30
N VAL A 330 10.86 -41.96 20.86
CA VAL A 330 12.11 -42.74 20.93
C VAL A 330 13.04 -42.29 19.81
N GLY A 331 14.13 -41.60 20.17
CA GLY A 331 15.16 -41.15 19.23
C GLY A 331 15.23 -39.64 18.97
N TRP A 332 14.33 -38.85 19.56
CA TRP A 332 14.41 -37.39 19.47
C TRP A 332 15.44 -36.84 20.47
N PRO A 333 16.36 -35.96 20.05
CA PRO A 333 17.33 -35.30 20.93
C PRO A 333 16.64 -34.49 22.03
N ARG A 334 16.84 -34.87 23.29
CA ARG A 334 16.34 -34.17 24.48
C ARG A 334 17.34 -33.18 25.05
N LYS A 335 18.60 -33.30 24.64
CA LYS A 335 19.71 -32.43 25.02
C LYS A 335 20.45 -31.96 23.79
N ALA A 336 21.16 -30.84 23.91
CA ALA A 336 21.98 -30.31 22.82
C ALA A 336 23.02 -31.34 22.34
N GLU A 337 23.55 -32.17 23.24
CA GLU A 337 24.55 -33.21 22.92
C GLU A 337 23.97 -34.39 22.15
N GLU A 338 22.65 -34.58 22.13
CA GLU A 338 21.98 -35.68 21.44
C GLU A 338 21.72 -35.37 19.94
N TYR A 339 21.98 -34.13 19.50
CA TYR A 339 21.90 -33.77 18.09
C TYR A 339 23.08 -34.37 17.30
N PRO A 340 22.87 -34.83 16.05
CA PRO A 340 23.95 -35.33 15.21
C PRO A 340 25.05 -34.30 14.98
N GLU A 341 26.29 -34.77 14.85
CA GLU A 341 27.46 -33.91 14.61
C GLU A 341 27.26 -33.04 13.35
N GLY A 342 27.50 -31.72 13.47
CA GLY A 342 27.26 -30.74 12.40
C GLY A 342 25.88 -30.07 12.40
N PHE A 343 24.94 -30.52 13.24
CA PHE A 343 23.62 -29.90 13.39
C PHE A 343 23.56 -29.09 14.70
N GLY A 344 23.15 -27.82 14.59
CA GLY A 344 22.91 -26.98 15.77
C GLY A 344 21.53 -27.20 16.35
N CYS A 345 21.43 -27.27 17.67
CA CYS A 345 20.14 -27.21 18.35
C CYS A 345 19.46 -25.83 18.10
N ALA A 346 18.13 -25.81 17.98
CA ALA A 346 17.39 -24.56 18.12
C ALA A 346 17.69 -23.97 19.51
N ALA A 347 17.71 -22.65 19.68
CA ALA A 347 17.93 -22.03 20.99
C ALA A 347 16.59 -21.49 21.52
N PRO A 348 16.02 -22.07 22.60
CA PRO A 348 16.59 -23.13 23.43
C PRO A 348 16.50 -24.55 22.81
N PRO A 349 17.46 -25.45 23.13
CA PRO A 349 17.53 -26.82 22.60
C PRO A 349 16.37 -27.65 23.13
N GLY A 350 15.46 -28.09 22.25
CA GLY A 350 14.39 -28.99 22.65
C GLY A 350 13.60 -28.50 23.86
N PHE A 351 13.08 -29.44 24.64
CA PHE A 351 12.33 -29.17 25.86
C PHE A 351 13.16 -28.28 26.81
N CYS A 352 12.62 -27.13 27.20
CA CYS A 352 13.26 -26.12 28.05
C CYS A 352 13.87 -26.67 29.36
N LEU A 353 13.44 -27.86 29.80
CA LEU A 353 13.96 -28.62 30.94
C LEU A 353 13.82 -30.12 30.65
N PRO A 354 14.54 -31.02 31.35
CA PRO A 354 14.38 -32.48 31.25
C PRO A 354 12.96 -33.01 31.52
N GLY A 355 12.09 -32.18 32.09
CA GLY A 355 10.66 -32.45 32.27
C GLY A 355 9.74 -31.37 31.66
N CYS A 356 10.25 -30.48 30.80
CA CYS A 356 9.39 -29.59 30.02
C CYS A 356 8.77 -30.38 28.87
N ASP A 357 7.55 -30.02 28.51
CA ASP A 357 6.70 -30.55 27.43
C ASP A 357 6.48 -29.50 26.33
N CYS A 358 7.23 -28.42 26.35
CA CYS A 358 7.10 -27.26 25.46
C CYS A 358 7.30 -27.53 23.95
N MET A 359 7.71 -28.74 23.53
CA MET A 359 7.73 -29.20 22.13
C MET A 359 6.55 -30.15 21.80
N ASP A 360 5.50 -30.16 22.63
CA ASP A 360 4.36 -31.10 22.54
C ASP A 360 3.20 -30.62 21.63
N ASP A 361 3.54 -29.91 20.54
CA ASP A 361 2.67 -29.82 19.36
C ASP A 361 2.48 -31.21 18.68
N GLN A 362 3.16 -32.24 19.19
CA GLN A 362 3.02 -33.63 18.78
C GLN A 362 2.22 -34.51 19.75
N ARG A 363 1.48 -33.94 20.70
CA ARG A 363 0.47 -34.76 21.39
C ARG A 363 -0.55 -35.22 20.36
N PRO A 364 -1.03 -36.48 20.44
CA PRO A 364 -2.17 -36.90 19.63
C PRO A 364 -3.28 -35.88 19.82
N GLN A 365 -3.65 -35.18 18.74
CA GLN A 365 -4.73 -34.21 18.81
C GLN A 365 -5.97 -34.99 19.26
N LYS A 366 -6.62 -34.52 20.34
CA LYS A 366 -7.82 -35.18 20.83
C LYS A 366 -8.90 -35.10 19.73
N PRO A 367 -9.83 -36.06 19.65
CA PRO A 367 -10.87 -36.02 18.63
C PRO A 367 -11.62 -34.69 18.58
N TRP A 368 -11.87 -34.01 19.70
CA TRP A 368 -12.53 -32.70 19.72
C TRP A 368 -11.68 -31.52 19.21
N GLU A 369 -10.37 -31.73 19.01
CA GLU A 369 -9.44 -30.73 18.46
C GLU A 369 -9.28 -30.86 16.94
N THR A 370 -9.40 -32.08 16.44
CA THR A 370 -9.43 -32.44 15.01
C THR A 370 -10.84 -32.34 14.43
N VAL A 371 -11.86 -32.66 15.23
CA VAL A 371 -13.28 -32.59 14.91
C VAL A 371 -13.87 -31.36 15.58
N LYS A 372 -13.61 -30.19 15.00
CA LYS A 372 -14.37 -28.98 15.35
C LYS A 372 -15.58 -28.92 14.42
N ASN A 373 -16.77 -28.63 14.95
CA ASN A 373 -17.99 -28.57 14.13
C ASN A 373 -17.90 -27.57 12.95
N TRP A 374 -17.03 -26.56 13.03
CA TRP A 374 -16.77 -25.62 11.93
C TRP A 374 -15.73 -26.13 10.91
N LEU A 375 -14.93 -27.14 11.26
CA LEU A 375 -14.07 -27.87 10.33
C LEU A 375 -14.86 -28.87 9.49
N GLU A 376 -15.96 -29.42 10.02
CA GLU A 376 -16.84 -30.38 9.33
C GLU A 376 -18.02 -29.74 8.59
N ASP A 377 -18.01 -28.42 8.38
CA ASP A 377 -19.01 -27.78 7.53
C ASP A 377 -18.83 -28.26 6.06
N PRO A 378 -19.80 -28.99 5.48
CA PRO A 378 -19.69 -29.49 4.11
C PRO A 378 -19.58 -28.36 3.09
N GLN A 379 -20.22 -27.22 3.36
CA GLN A 379 -20.15 -26.05 2.50
C GLN A 379 -18.73 -25.48 2.50
N ARG A 380 -18.15 -25.25 3.68
CA ARG A 380 -16.76 -24.78 3.81
C ARG A 380 -15.77 -25.74 3.17
N SER A 381 -15.96 -27.05 3.34
CA SER A 381 -15.08 -28.06 2.73
C SER A 381 -15.17 -28.03 1.21
N SER A 382 -16.38 -27.88 0.67
CA SER A 382 -16.61 -27.71 -0.77
C SER A 382 -16.00 -26.41 -1.30
N GLU A 383 -16.15 -25.30 -0.57
CA GLU A 383 -15.57 -23.99 -0.94
C GLU A 383 -14.04 -24.00 -0.88
N ALA A 384 -13.46 -24.65 0.13
CA ALA A 384 -12.02 -24.82 0.25
C ALA A 384 -11.46 -25.70 -0.88
N GLN A 385 -12.14 -26.82 -1.19
CA GLN A 385 -11.77 -27.69 -2.29
C GLN A 385 -11.88 -26.97 -3.64
N ALA A 386 -12.97 -26.25 -3.89
CA ALA A 386 -13.16 -25.45 -5.10
C ALA A 386 -12.11 -24.33 -5.21
N SER A 387 -11.73 -23.71 -4.09
CA SER A 387 -10.65 -22.72 -4.06
C SER A 387 -9.28 -23.34 -4.37
N ILE A 388 -8.98 -24.53 -3.83
CA ILE A 388 -7.75 -25.27 -4.15
C ILE A 388 -7.73 -25.66 -5.63
N GLU A 389 -8.85 -26.18 -6.15
CA GLU A 389 -8.99 -26.55 -7.55
C GLU A 389 -8.83 -25.34 -8.47
N HIS A 390 -9.50 -24.21 -8.17
CA HIS A 390 -9.30 -22.95 -8.88
C HIS A 390 -7.85 -22.49 -8.82
N LEU A 391 -7.22 -22.48 -7.64
CA LEU A 391 -5.83 -22.08 -7.47
C LEU A 391 -4.88 -23.00 -8.26
N SER A 392 -5.17 -24.29 -8.33
CA SER A 392 -4.39 -25.29 -9.08
C SER A 392 -4.59 -25.21 -10.59
N ALA A 393 -5.80 -24.84 -11.04
CA ALA A 393 -6.16 -24.63 -12.44
C ALA A 393 -5.65 -23.27 -12.97
N GLN A 394 -5.46 -22.29 -12.08
CA GLN A 394 -4.81 -21.04 -12.40
C GLN A 394 -3.32 -21.27 -12.70
N GLN A 395 -2.99 -21.40 -13.99
CA GLN A 395 -1.62 -21.20 -14.44
C GLN A 395 -1.24 -19.75 -14.13
N ARG A 396 -0.23 -19.53 -13.26
CA ARG A 396 0.49 -18.26 -12.94
C ARG A 396 0.33 -17.69 -11.52
N PHE A 397 -0.45 -18.26 -10.60
CA PHE A 397 -0.86 -17.50 -9.40
C PHE A 397 -0.01 -17.62 -8.11
N VAL A 398 1.06 -18.43 -8.04
CA VAL A 398 1.99 -18.37 -6.88
C VAL A 398 3.45 -18.32 -7.32
N ARG A 399 4.10 -17.17 -7.14
CA ARG A 399 5.56 -17.01 -7.32
C ARG A 399 6.33 -16.29 -6.21
N ARG A 400 5.71 -15.69 -5.17
CA ARG A 400 6.46 -14.76 -4.31
C ARG A 400 6.14 -14.84 -2.81
N ARG A 401 7.15 -15.22 -2.02
CA ARG A 401 7.37 -14.80 -0.61
C ARG A 401 8.66 -13.97 -0.59
N GLY A 402 8.64 -12.81 0.07
CA GLY A 402 9.85 -12.03 0.41
C GLY A 402 10.45 -11.18 -0.71
N GLN A 403 9.71 -10.20 -1.23
CA GLN A 403 10.24 -9.23 -2.20
C GLN A 403 11.24 -8.27 -1.56
N ASP A 404 12.49 -8.27 -2.05
CA ASP A 404 13.34 -7.08 -2.01
C ASP A 404 12.99 -6.22 -3.24
N HIS A 405 12.11 -5.24 -3.05
CA HIS A 405 11.64 -4.33 -4.10
C HIS A 405 12.78 -3.50 -4.73
N THR A 406 13.92 -3.38 -4.05
CA THR A 406 15.06 -2.55 -4.46
C THR A 406 15.71 -3.08 -5.75
N GLN A 407 16.00 -4.39 -5.80
CA GLN A 407 16.62 -5.04 -6.97
C GLN A 407 15.70 -5.03 -8.19
N THR A 408 14.41 -5.31 -7.95
CA THR A 408 13.40 -5.33 -9.01
C THR A 408 13.25 -3.95 -9.65
N ARG A 409 13.17 -2.90 -8.84
CA ARG A 409 13.05 -1.52 -9.32
C ARG A 409 14.29 -1.07 -10.08
N ALA A 410 15.48 -1.42 -9.61
CA ALA A 410 16.74 -1.13 -10.27
C ALA A 410 16.84 -1.79 -11.66
N ALA A 411 16.47 -3.07 -11.75
CA ALA A 411 16.46 -3.82 -13.01
C ALA A 411 15.45 -3.22 -14.00
N TYR A 412 14.25 -2.88 -13.53
CA TYR A 412 13.21 -2.26 -14.35
C TYR A 412 13.61 -0.87 -14.87
N ALA A 413 14.19 -0.03 -14.00
CA ALA A 413 14.65 1.29 -14.39
C ALA A 413 15.78 1.24 -15.45
N LEU A 414 16.67 0.25 -15.37
CA LEU A 414 17.69 0.03 -16.39
C LEU A 414 17.09 -0.58 -17.68
N ALA A 415 16.09 -1.46 -17.57
CA ALA A 415 15.37 -2.00 -18.72
C ALA A 415 14.69 -0.88 -19.53
N GLN A 416 14.02 0.05 -18.87
CA GLN A 416 13.40 1.22 -19.51
C GLN A 416 14.42 2.10 -20.25
N GLU A 417 15.63 2.22 -19.71
CA GLU A 417 16.71 2.96 -20.38
C GLU A 417 17.14 2.24 -21.67
N VAL A 418 17.40 0.93 -21.59
CA VAL A 418 17.79 0.13 -22.77
C VAL A 418 16.69 0.19 -23.83
N GLU A 419 15.43 0.05 -23.43
CA GLU A 419 14.27 0.18 -24.31
C GLU A 419 14.21 1.56 -25.00
N LEU A 420 14.39 2.63 -24.24
CA LEU A 420 14.42 4.00 -24.77
C LEU A 420 15.54 4.19 -25.80
N GLN A 421 16.73 3.67 -25.52
CA GLN A 421 17.87 3.80 -26.43
C GLN A 421 17.70 2.96 -27.70
N ILE A 422 17.10 1.76 -27.61
CA ILE A 422 16.70 0.97 -28.79
C ILE A 422 15.73 1.77 -29.66
N LYS A 423 14.65 2.29 -29.07
CA LYS A 423 13.64 3.09 -29.79
C LYS A 423 14.23 4.33 -30.45
N THR A 424 15.20 4.97 -29.79
CA THR A 424 15.90 6.15 -30.31
C THR A 424 16.82 5.78 -31.47
N ALA A 425 17.58 4.70 -31.35
CA ALA A 425 18.47 4.24 -32.41
C ALA A 425 17.72 3.78 -33.67
N LEU A 426 16.53 3.19 -33.50
CA LEU A 426 15.63 2.81 -34.60
C LEU A 426 15.05 4.02 -35.37
N LYS A 427 15.15 5.25 -34.81
CA LYS A 427 14.83 6.48 -35.53
C LYS A 427 16.00 7.04 -36.35
N ASP A 428 17.13 6.32 -36.43
CA ASP A 428 18.30 6.69 -37.22
C ASP A 428 19.04 5.43 -37.72
N VAL A 429 18.33 4.60 -38.49
CA VAL A 429 18.87 3.35 -39.06
C VAL A 429 19.80 3.68 -40.23
N PRO A 430 21.11 3.35 -40.17
CA PRO A 430 22.01 3.63 -41.28
C PRO A 430 21.65 2.79 -42.50
N LEU A 431 21.56 3.40 -43.68
CA LEU A 431 21.32 2.65 -44.92
C LEU A 431 22.40 1.60 -45.18
N SER A 432 23.66 1.91 -44.84
CA SER A 432 24.78 0.98 -44.99
C SER A 432 24.54 -0.32 -44.22
N ALA A 433 23.95 -0.25 -43.03
CA ALA A 433 23.61 -1.43 -42.22
C ALA A 433 22.54 -2.31 -42.88
N LEU A 434 21.57 -1.72 -43.61
CA LEU A 434 20.52 -2.49 -44.28
C LEU A 434 20.97 -3.12 -45.61
N MET A 435 22.04 -2.60 -46.20
CA MET A 435 22.61 -3.09 -47.47
C MET A 435 23.75 -4.08 -47.26
N ASP A 436 24.40 -4.05 -46.11
CA ASP A 436 25.47 -4.98 -45.76
C ASP A 436 24.90 -6.34 -45.35
N ALA A 437 25.20 -7.39 -46.14
CA ALA A 437 24.74 -8.74 -45.84
C ALA A 437 25.30 -9.30 -44.51
N THR A 438 26.40 -8.74 -44.01
CA THR A 438 27.00 -9.13 -42.73
C THR A 438 26.33 -8.48 -41.52
N ASP A 439 25.63 -7.36 -41.71
CA ASP A 439 24.94 -6.64 -40.64
C ASP A 439 23.43 -6.96 -40.62
N GLN A 440 23.03 -7.93 -39.79
CA GLN A 440 21.63 -8.34 -39.70
C GLN A 440 20.83 -7.39 -38.80
N VAL A 441 20.13 -6.42 -39.40
CA VAL A 441 19.25 -5.49 -38.68
C VAL A 441 17.90 -6.15 -38.37
N ARG A 442 17.79 -6.75 -37.18
CA ARG A 442 16.55 -7.34 -36.65
C ARG A 442 15.85 -6.34 -35.74
N ILE A 443 14.54 -6.15 -35.92
CA ILE A 443 13.74 -5.25 -35.08
C ILE A 443 13.43 -5.95 -33.74
N PRO A 444 13.92 -5.43 -32.60
CA PRO A 444 13.68 -6.03 -31.30
C PRO A 444 12.25 -5.75 -30.83
N ALA A 445 11.31 -6.66 -31.14
CA ALA A 445 9.90 -6.53 -30.74
C ALA A 445 9.71 -6.29 -29.23
N VAL A 446 10.57 -6.88 -28.39
CA VAL A 446 10.57 -6.69 -26.93
C VAL A 446 10.61 -5.22 -26.51
N ALA A 447 11.20 -4.32 -27.30
CA ALA A 447 11.19 -2.90 -26.98
C ALA A 447 9.80 -2.25 -27.12
N TYR A 448 8.88 -2.85 -27.88
CA TYR A 448 7.55 -2.32 -28.15
C TYR A 448 6.42 -3.11 -27.47
N LEU A 449 6.71 -4.31 -26.99
CA LEU A 449 5.78 -5.12 -26.19
C LEU A 449 5.70 -4.63 -24.75
N LYS A 450 4.52 -4.81 -24.13
CA LYS A 450 4.33 -4.51 -22.71
C LYS A 450 5.21 -5.43 -21.85
N SER A 451 5.59 -4.93 -20.68
CA SER A 451 6.33 -5.72 -19.69
C SER A 451 5.54 -6.98 -19.32
N GLY A 452 6.13 -8.16 -19.56
CA GLY A 452 5.47 -9.44 -19.30
C GLY A 452 4.86 -10.10 -20.54
N GLU A 453 4.93 -9.47 -21.71
CA GLU A 453 4.56 -10.07 -23.01
C GLU A 453 5.79 -10.45 -23.85
N ASP A 454 7.00 -10.38 -23.29
CA ASP A 454 8.27 -10.60 -23.98
C ASP A 454 8.42 -11.98 -24.67
N TYR A 455 7.57 -12.94 -24.29
CA TYR A 455 7.51 -14.30 -24.83
C TYR A 455 6.43 -14.48 -25.89
N ALA A 456 5.63 -13.44 -26.17
CA ALA A 456 4.57 -13.53 -27.16
C ALA A 456 5.19 -13.74 -28.56
N PRO A 457 4.66 -14.68 -29.36
CA PRO A 457 5.05 -14.77 -30.77
C PRO A 457 4.61 -13.49 -31.46
N VAL A 458 5.55 -12.79 -32.08
CA VAL A 458 5.30 -11.54 -32.81
C VAL A 458 5.53 -11.76 -34.28
N ARG A 459 4.56 -11.36 -35.10
CA ARG A 459 4.67 -11.31 -36.54
C ARG A 459 4.91 -9.88 -36.99
N PHE A 460 5.87 -9.69 -37.90
CA PHE A 460 6.30 -8.40 -38.41
C PHE A 460 5.78 -8.20 -39.84
N GLU A 461 5.13 -7.07 -40.10
CA GLU A 461 4.69 -6.72 -41.45
C GLU A 461 5.04 -5.26 -41.77
N LEU A 462 5.43 -4.98 -43.02
CA LEU A 462 5.49 -3.59 -43.47
C LEU A 462 4.06 -3.09 -43.64
N SER A 463 3.73 -2.01 -42.95
CA SER A 463 2.41 -1.36 -43.05
C SER A 463 2.00 -1.20 -44.53
N PRO A 464 0.73 -1.45 -44.89
CA PRO A 464 0.24 -1.25 -46.25
C PRO A 464 0.50 0.15 -46.80
N THR A 465 0.58 1.16 -45.94
CA THR A 465 0.83 2.56 -46.31
C THR A 465 2.31 2.91 -46.35
N SER A 466 3.21 1.99 -45.96
CA SER A 466 4.65 2.25 -45.95
C SER A 466 5.23 2.28 -47.36
N THR A 467 5.86 3.39 -47.72
CA THR A 467 6.62 3.54 -48.97
C THR A 467 7.83 2.60 -49.05
N ALA A 468 8.25 2.04 -47.90
CA ALA A 468 9.33 1.07 -47.78
C ALA A 468 9.10 -0.22 -48.57
N ARG A 469 7.84 -0.60 -48.82
CA ARG A 469 7.51 -1.83 -49.57
C ARG A 469 8.10 -1.87 -50.98
N ALA A 470 8.42 -0.71 -51.57
CA ALA A 470 9.05 -0.63 -52.88
C ALA A 470 10.55 -1.00 -52.86
N TRP A 471 11.22 -0.84 -51.73
CA TRP A 471 12.69 -0.85 -51.65
C TRP A 471 13.29 -1.67 -50.48
N ALA A 472 12.45 -2.11 -49.54
CA ALA A 472 12.82 -2.99 -48.44
C ALA A 472 11.85 -4.17 -48.26
N THR A 473 12.32 -5.19 -47.54
CA THR A 473 11.56 -6.36 -47.10
C THR A 473 11.79 -6.60 -45.61
N ILE A 474 10.80 -7.17 -44.93
CA ILE A 474 10.92 -7.59 -43.52
C ILE A 474 10.60 -9.07 -43.39
N GLY A 475 11.42 -9.80 -42.63
CA GLY A 475 11.15 -11.18 -42.27
C GLY A 475 9.97 -11.25 -41.29
N PRO A 476 8.89 -12.00 -41.60
CA PRO A 476 7.66 -11.97 -40.81
C PRO A 476 7.81 -12.58 -39.42
N GLU A 477 8.74 -13.52 -39.23
CA GLU A 477 8.91 -14.21 -37.94
C GLU A 477 10.05 -13.61 -37.10
N ASP A 478 11.03 -13.00 -37.76
CA ASP A 478 12.32 -12.69 -37.15
C ASP A 478 12.68 -11.20 -37.20
N GLY A 479 11.79 -10.38 -37.77
CA GLY A 479 11.91 -8.94 -37.86
C GLY A 479 13.12 -8.46 -38.64
N LEU A 480 13.72 -9.31 -39.49
CA LEU A 480 14.93 -8.97 -40.24
C LEU A 480 14.60 -7.99 -41.37
N LEU A 481 15.02 -6.74 -41.23
CA LEU A 481 14.82 -5.68 -42.22
C LEU A 481 15.97 -5.67 -43.23
N LYS A 482 15.65 -5.87 -44.50
CA LYS A 482 16.63 -5.85 -45.61
C LYS A 482 16.26 -4.80 -46.64
N CYS A 483 17.27 -4.10 -47.14
CA CYS A 483 17.13 -3.13 -48.22
C CYS A 483 17.64 -3.76 -49.53
N HIS A 484 16.77 -3.96 -50.52
CA HIS A 484 17.17 -4.49 -51.83
C HIS A 484 17.58 -3.39 -52.81
N VAL A 485 17.02 -2.19 -52.67
CA VAL A 485 17.36 -1.01 -53.47
C VAL A 485 17.41 0.21 -52.56
N ALA A 486 18.39 1.10 -52.74
CA ALA A 486 18.46 2.30 -51.93
C ALA A 486 17.22 3.20 -52.14
N PRO A 487 16.62 3.77 -51.08
CA PRO A 487 15.46 4.64 -51.22
C PRO A 487 15.81 5.92 -52.00
N ALA A 488 14.85 6.39 -52.81
CA ALA A 488 15.02 7.58 -53.66
C ALA A 488 15.18 8.88 -52.85
N THR A 489 14.57 8.97 -51.67
CA THR A 489 14.66 10.09 -50.75
C THR A 489 15.28 9.65 -49.42
N ARG A 490 16.03 10.54 -48.77
CA ARG A 490 16.62 10.31 -47.45
C ARG A 490 16.46 11.56 -46.59
N PRO A 491 15.97 11.47 -45.33
CA PRO A 491 15.60 10.24 -44.62
C PRO A 491 14.36 9.55 -45.22
N ALA A 492 14.37 8.21 -45.27
CA ALA A 492 13.23 7.41 -45.72
C ALA A 492 12.50 6.81 -44.53
N THR A 493 11.16 6.86 -44.52
CA THR A 493 10.34 6.31 -43.45
C THR A 493 10.02 4.84 -43.71
N VAL A 494 10.13 4.00 -42.68
CA VAL A 494 9.68 2.61 -42.70
C VAL A 494 8.68 2.43 -41.56
N GLN A 495 7.47 1.99 -41.88
CA GLN A 495 6.44 1.74 -40.89
C GLN A 495 6.23 0.23 -40.80
N VAL A 496 6.46 -0.32 -39.61
CA VAL A 496 6.33 -1.75 -39.32
C VAL A 496 5.19 -1.96 -38.33
N GLU A 497 4.34 -2.92 -38.63
CA GLU A 497 3.27 -3.40 -37.76
C GLU A 497 3.74 -4.69 -37.09
N LEU A 498 3.62 -4.74 -35.77
CA LEU A 498 3.86 -5.91 -34.94
C LEU A 498 2.50 -6.48 -34.55
N HIS A 499 2.22 -7.72 -34.96
CA HIS A 499 1.03 -8.45 -34.59
C HIS A 499 1.38 -9.51 -33.55
N TYR A 500 0.71 -9.50 -32.41
CA TYR A 500 0.88 -10.49 -31.34
C TYR A 500 -0.50 -10.98 -30.86
N PRO A 501 -0.58 -12.02 -30.01
CA PRO A 501 -1.87 -12.58 -29.58
C PRO A 501 -2.83 -11.51 -29.03
N GLU A 502 -4.13 -11.84 -29.02
CA GLU A 502 -5.20 -10.98 -28.49
C GLU A 502 -5.56 -9.76 -29.34
N ALA A 503 -5.32 -9.83 -30.66
CA ALA A 503 -5.60 -8.74 -31.63
C ALA A 503 -4.88 -7.42 -31.31
N CYS A 504 -3.83 -7.48 -30.49
CA CYS A 504 -3.01 -6.34 -30.18
C CYS A 504 -2.00 -6.10 -31.32
N SER A 505 -1.89 -4.84 -31.73
CA SER A 505 -0.90 -4.41 -32.72
C SER A 505 -0.09 -3.23 -32.19
N ALA A 506 1.23 -3.26 -32.40
CA ALA A 506 2.08 -2.09 -32.18
C ALA A 506 2.61 -1.59 -33.52
N VAL A 507 2.55 -0.28 -33.74
CA VAL A 507 3.06 0.35 -34.96
C VAL A 507 4.32 1.13 -34.61
N LEU A 508 5.41 0.83 -35.31
CA LEU A 508 6.69 1.51 -35.12
C LEU A 508 7.14 2.19 -36.41
N ASN A 509 7.69 3.39 -36.24
CA ASN A 509 8.20 4.22 -37.32
C ASN A 509 9.73 4.30 -37.21
N LEU A 510 10.40 3.78 -38.23
CA LEU A 510 11.84 3.86 -38.39
C LEU A 510 12.19 4.95 -39.41
N LEU A 511 13.40 5.51 -39.28
CA LEU A 511 13.97 6.39 -40.29
C LEU A 511 15.28 5.81 -40.78
N VAL A 512 15.37 5.58 -42.09
CA VAL A 512 16.60 5.16 -42.75
C VAL A 512 17.36 6.39 -43.23
N THR A 513 18.59 6.57 -42.74
CA THR A 513 19.39 7.78 -42.97
C THR A 513 20.72 7.45 -43.64
N SER A 514 21.41 8.49 -44.15
CA SER A 514 22.80 8.41 -44.60
C SER A 514 23.80 8.78 -43.49
N SER A 515 23.38 8.74 -42.21
CA SER A 515 24.23 9.20 -41.12
C SER A 515 25.46 8.31 -40.98
N GLU A 516 26.65 8.92 -41.04
CA GLU A 516 27.92 8.25 -40.70
C GLU A 516 28.14 8.17 -39.19
N ARG A 517 27.39 8.97 -38.40
CA ARG A 517 27.49 9.01 -36.94
C ARG A 517 26.28 8.34 -36.32
N PRO A 518 26.39 7.06 -35.93
CA PRO A 518 25.24 6.35 -35.42
C PRO A 518 24.76 6.90 -34.07
N ALA A 519 23.47 7.24 -33.98
CA ALA A 519 22.83 7.67 -32.73
C ALA A 519 23.03 6.70 -31.56
N TRP A 520 23.19 5.39 -31.84
CA TRP A 520 23.35 4.36 -30.83
C TRP A 520 24.62 4.49 -29.98
N ARG A 521 25.66 5.20 -30.46
CA ARG A 521 26.89 5.42 -29.67
C ARG A 521 26.59 6.24 -28.41
N THR A 522 25.85 7.33 -28.58
CA THR A 522 25.41 8.19 -27.46
C THR A 522 24.48 7.41 -26.53
N GLY A 523 23.56 6.62 -27.09
CA GLY A 523 22.65 5.79 -26.28
C GLY A 523 23.39 4.72 -25.45
N THR A 524 24.42 4.09 -26.00
CA THR A 524 25.25 3.12 -25.27
C THR A 524 25.90 3.75 -24.05
N ALA A 525 26.46 4.96 -24.19
CA ALA A 525 27.04 5.68 -23.07
C ALA A 525 25.99 5.99 -21.98
N GLY A 526 24.76 6.35 -22.37
CA GLY A 526 23.65 6.58 -21.43
C GLY A 526 23.27 5.33 -20.62
N VAL A 527 23.11 4.18 -21.29
CA VAL A 527 22.84 2.89 -20.63
C VAL A 527 23.96 2.54 -19.64
N VAL A 528 25.22 2.67 -20.07
CA VAL A 528 26.37 2.33 -19.22
C VAL A 528 26.51 3.27 -18.03
N ALA A 529 26.26 4.57 -18.21
CA ALA A 529 26.27 5.53 -17.10
C ALA A 529 25.23 5.16 -16.02
N LYS A 530 24.00 4.83 -16.43
CA LYS A 530 22.94 4.40 -15.53
C LYS A 530 23.24 3.05 -14.86
N PHE A 531 23.84 2.12 -15.60
CA PHE A 531 24.30 0.84 -15.05
C PHE A 531 25.43 1.05 -14.02
N GLN A 532 26.39 1.92 -14.28
CA GLN A 532 27.53 2.18 -13.39
C GLN A 532 27.15 2.89 -12.09
N ASP A 533 26.08 3.67 -12.09
CA ASP A 533 25.57 4.33 -10.90
C ASP A 533 24.94 3.33 -9.92
N VAL A 534 25.70 2.98 -8.87
CA VAL A 534 25.27 2.03 -7.83
C VAL A 534 24.12 2.60 -6.98
N GLN A 535 23.99 3.92 -6.89
CA GLN A 535 22.93 4.55 -6.08
C GLN A 535 21.58 4.45 -6.78
N THR A 536 21.54 4.67 -8.09
CA THR A 536 20.29 4.60 -8.87
C THR A 536 20.00 3.21 -9.44
N CYS A 537 21.02 2.38 -9.62
CA CYS A 537 20.92 1.01 -10.09
C CYS A 537 21.62 0.03 -9.13
N PRO A 538 21.09 -0.18 -7.90
CA PRO A 538 21.68 -1.06 -6.89
C PRO A 538 21.50 -2.55 -7.20
N LEU A 539 21.84 -2.99 -8.41
CA LEU A 539 21.78 -4.39 -8.82
C LEU A 539 22.78 -5.25 -8.03
N ALA A 540 22.38 -6.46 -7.69
CA ALA A 540 23.23 -7.42 -7.00
C ALA A 540 24.49 -7.72 -7.83
N ARG A 541 25.61 -7.97 -7.13
CA ARG A 541 26.93 -8.14 -7.75
C ARG A 541 26.94 -9.14 -8.91
N ASN A 542 26.34 -10.32 -8.71
CA ASN A 542 26.32 -11.37 -9.74
C ASN A 542 25.53 -10.94 -10.98
N ALA A 543 24.40 -10.24 -10.81
CA ALA A 543 23.67 -9.67 -11.94
C ALA A 543 24.50 -8.62 -12.68
N ARG A 544 25.22 -7.75 -11.95
CA ARG A 544 26.11 -6.75 -12.55
C ARG A 544 27.24 -7.41 -13.36
N ILE A 545 27.85 -8.49 -12.88
CA ILE A 545 28.92 -9.19 -13.61
C ILE A 545 28.41 -9.69 -14.96
N VAL A 546 27.26 -10.39 -14.99
CA VAL A 546 26.70 -10.94 -16.23
C VAL A 546 26.28 -9.81 -17.19
N LEU A 547 25.60 -8.77 -16.68
CA LEU A 547 25.21 -7.61 -17.51
C LEU A 547 26.44 -6.86 -18.05
N GLN A 548 27.50 -6.71 -17.26
CA GLN A 548 28.75 -6.08 -17.67
C GLN A 548 29.45 -6.86 -18.77
N GLU A 549 29.43 -8.20 -18.71
CA GLU A 549 29.97 -9.06 -19.77
C GLU A 549 29.27 -8.78 -21.11
N HIS A 550 27.94 -8.70 -21.12
CA HIS A 550 27.18 -8.38 -22.33
C HIS A 550 27.40 -6.93 -22.80
N LEU A 551 27.35 -5.95 -21.88
CA LEU A 551 27.66 -4.55 -22.21
C LEU A 551 29.08 -4.40 -22.76
N SER A 552 30.04 -5.23 -22.34
CA SER A 552 31.42 -5.17 -22.83
C SER A 552 31.53 -5.50 -24.32
N LYS A 553 30.53 -6.14 -24.94
CA LYS A 553 30.49 -6.40 -26.38
C LYS A 553 30.31 -5.11 -27.19
N VAL A 554 29.65 -4.11 -26.62
CA VAL A 554 29.33 -2.83 -27.28
C VAL A 554 29.99 -1.62 -26.63
N TYR A 555 30.62 -1.79 -25.46
CA TYR A 555 31.27 -0.72 -24.71
C TYR A 555 32.63 -1.15 -24.17
N ASN A 556 33.62 -0.27 -24.25
CA ASN A 556 34.93 -0.47 -23.63
C ASN A 556 34.95 0.24 -22.26
N PHE A 557 34.89 -0.55 -21.19
CA PHE A 557 34.86 -0.03 -19.82
C PHE A 557 36.17 0.64 -19.39
N ASP A 558 37.31 0.21 -19.95
CA ASP A 558 38.62 0.78 -19.64
C ASP A 558 38.79 2.17 -20.28
N LEU A 559 38.41 2.28 -21.56
CA LEU A 559 38.44 3.54 -22.31
C LEU A 559 37.24 4.45 -22.04
N ARG A 560 36.22 3.94 -21.32
CA ARG A 560 34.93 4.60 -21.10
C ARG A 560 34.29 5.12 -22.39
N ALA A 561 34.35 4.32 -23.45
CA ALA A 561 33.86 4.67 -24.78
C ALA A 561 33.09 3.52 -25.43
N PRO A 562 32.03 3.80 -26.20
CA PRO A 562 31.37 2.80 -27.05
C PRO A 562 32.36 2.16 -28.04
N LYS A 563 32.25 0.85 -28.28
CA LYS A 563 33.06 0.15 -29.29
C LYS A 563 32.53 0.44 -30.69
N GLU A 564 33.41 0.33 -31.68
CA GLU A 564 33.05 0.34 -33.10
C GLU A 564 32.45 -1.02 -33.48
N VAL A 565 31.12 -1.12 -33.43
CA VAL A 565 30.36 -2.34 -33.78
C VAL A 565 29.34 -2.03 -34.87
N LEU A 566 28.92 -3.06 -35.62
CA LEU A 566 27.86 -2.95 -36.61
C LEU A 566 26.50 -2.70 -35.94
N PHE A 567 25.55 -2.09 -36.66
CA PHE A 567 24.29 -1.61 -36.07
C PHE A 567 23.38 -2.77 -35.65
N GLY A 568 23.24 -3.79 -36.48
CA GLY A 568 22.50 -5.02 -36.18
C GLY A 568 23.12 -5.79 -35.02
N GLN A 569 24.46 -5.83 -34.93
CA GLN A 569 25.16 -6.41 -33.78
C GLN A 569 24.85 -5.65 -32.47
N TRP A 570 24.85 -4.32 -32.52
CA TRP A 570 24.47 -3.50 -31.38
C TRP A 570 23.01 -3.75 -30.95
N LEU A 571 22.07 -3.77 -31.89
CA LEU A 571 20.66 -4.05 -31.62
C LEU A 571 20.48 -5.41 -30.96
N GLY A 572 21.12 -6.47 -31.47
CA GLY A 572 21.04 -7.80 -30.89
C GLY A 572 21.59 -7.87 -29.46
N CYS A 573 22.65 -7.11 -29.16
CA CYS A 573 23.18 -7.00 -27.80
C CYS A 573 22.21 -6.29 -26.85
N MET A 574 21.60 -5.18 -27.29
CA MET A 574 20.66 -4.42 -26.47
C MET A 574 19.33 -5.16 -26.27
N GLU A 575 18.85 -5.90 -27.28
CA GLU A 575 17.69 -6.78 -27.17
C GLU A 575 17.90 -7.85 -26.09
N LEU A 576 19.07 -8.51 -26.10
CA LEU A 576 19.43 -9.51 -25.11
C LEU A 576 19.49 -8.91 -23.70
N LEU A 577 20.14 -7.75 -23.55
CA LEU A 577 20.20 -7.02 -22.27
C LEU A 577 18.80 -6.67 -21.75
N LEU A 578 17.91 -6.18 -22.62
CA LEU A 578 16.54 -5.85 -22.26
C LEU A 578 15.78 -7.07 -21.74
N ARG A 579 15.86 -8.21 -22.44
CA ARG A 579 15.26 -9.48 -21.99
C ARG A 579 15.83 -9.94 -20.65
N MET A 580 17.14 -9.84 -20.45
CA MET A 580 17.79 -10.21 -19.18
C MET A 580 17.31 -9.32 -18.03
N LEU A 581 17.19 -8.01 -18.24
CA LEU A 581 16.76 -7.07 -17.21
C LEU A 581 15.28 -7.23 -16.85
N ARG A 582 14.40 -7.42 -17.84
CA ARG A 582 12.98 -7.75 -17.61
C ARG A 582 12.85 -9.09 -16.88
N SER A 583 13.62 -10.10 -17.28
CA SER A 583 13.67 -11.38 -16.57
C SER A 583 14.18 -11.25 -15.13
N LEU A 584 15.22 -10.44 -14.90
CA LEU A 584 15.77 -10.21 -13.56
C LEU A 584 14.76 -9.51 -12.65
N ALA A 585 13.99 -8.55 -13.16
CA ALA A 585 12.89 -7.91 -12.45
C ALA A 585 11.76 -8.91 -12.10
N MET A 586 11.59 -9.96 -12.90
CA MET A 586 10.56 -10.98 -12.67
C MET A 586 11.02 -12.16 -11.81
N ALA A 587 12.26 -12.62 -11.94
CA ALA A 587 12.66 -13.97 -11.56
C ALA A 587 13.30 -14.11 -10.17
N ASN A 588 13.50 -13.04 -9.39
CA ASN A 588 14.08 -13.11 -8.03
C ASN A 588 15.33 -14.01 -7.96
N VAL A 589 16.17 -14.00 -9.00
CA VAL A 589 17.20 -15.04 -9.22
C VAL A 589 18.36 -14.93 -8.21
N VAL A 590 18.47 -13.82 -7.50
CA VAL A 590 19.62 -13.57 -6.62
C VAL A 590 19.24 -13.83 -5.17
N LYS A 591 19.70 -14.96 -4.63
CA LYS A 591 19.78 -15.14 -3.17
C LYS A 591 20.67 -14.02 -2.61
N PRO A 592 20.27 -13.29 -1.56
CA PRO A 592 21.17 -12.35 -0.91
C PRO A 592 22.42 -13.11 -0.48
N GLU A 593 23.58 -12.77 -1.06
CA GLU A 593 24.86 -13.28 -0.60
C GLU A 593 24.98 -12.95 0.88
N GLY A 594 25.30 -13.97 1.67
CA GLY A 594 25.07 -14.02 3.11
C GLY A 594 25.33 -12.70 3.82
N LEU A 595 24.34 -12.24 4.56
CA LEU A 595 24.59 -11.65 5.87
C LEU A 595 25.47 -12.67 6.58
N SER A 596 26.79 -12.44 6.56
CA SER A 596 27.74 -13.17 7.37
C SER A 596 27.16 -13.16 8.78
N LYS A 597 27.07 -14.35 9.39
CA LYS A 597 26.65 -14.48 10.78
C LYS A 597 27.38 -13.38 11.56
N PRO A 598 26.67 -12.55 12.34
CA PRO A 598 27.35 -11.59 13.20
C PRO A 598 28.38 -12.38 14.02
N PRO A 599 29.63 -11.89 14.14
CA PRO A 599 30.64 -12.59 14.91
C PRO A 599 30.07 -12.90 16.30
N PRO A 600 30.34 -14.08 16.86
CA PRO A 600 29.82 -14.45 18.17
C PRO A 600 30.18 -13.34 19.14
N ARG A 601 29.16 -12.73 19.76
CA ARG A 601 29.33 -11.72 20.81
C ARG A 601 30.25 -12.33 21.86
N ALA A 602 31.47 -11.80 21.97
CA ALA A 602 32.37 -12.14 23.06
C ALA A 602 31.61 -11.90 24.37
N ALA A 603 31.44 -12.97 25.16
CA ALA A 603 30.85 -12.87 26.47
C ALA A 603 31.71 -11.92 27.31
N LEU A 604 31.17 -10.75 27.64
CA LEU A 604 31.72 -9.90 28.68
C LEU A 604 31.55 -10.67 29.99
N ALA A 605 32.65 -11.27 30.45
CA ALA A 605 32.78 -11.80 31.79
C ALA A 605 32.54 -10.66 32.79
N ARG A 606 31.62 -10.90 33.73
CA ARG A 606 31.51 -10.16 34.99
C ARG A 606 32.48 -10.72 36.00
#